data_AF-A0A094HQ68-F1
#
_entry.id   AF-A0A094HQ68-F1
#
_cell.length_a   1.000
_cell.length_b   1.000
_cell.length_c   1.000
_cell.angle_alpha   90.00
_cell.angle_beta   90.00
_cell.angle_gamma   90.00
#
_symmetry.space_group_name_H-M   'P 1'
#
loop_
_entity.id
_entity.type
_entity.pdbx_description
1 polymer ?
#
loop_
_entity_poly.entity_id
_entity_poly.type
_entity_poly.pdbx_seq_one_letter_code
_entity_poly.pdbx_strand_id
1 'polypeptide(L)'
;KSGSIKYYEQQYTSGGQWDEYHSVYDSIFDYEDEKDCANPIIAHIGPIRLPILKPQPHFFQTEHIIEFQGMNTFFRYLSYRTIVPGTTLPVTPYDFFTLGFNSEIIPANSPLIIPIPYKQNPFANEQIPSDRIMDALGSTWNNRNFVLLRDTLNGMKKRLWAGHLPVADEKMQDAVNTDPSTAVSYIRRVIAVIHYLNSPIAPGPNRNVILSDSWDKFIAYQMQEMLRGANKFASTWLEELEFEYSARPDSDPDKAWVLRSVITLDDFRQDMMRTGLQVAGYP
;
A
#
# COMPACT_ATOMS: atom_id res chain seq x y z
N LYS A 1 -13.48 8.47 -28.29
CA LYS A 1 -13.95 7.07 -28.30
C LYS A 1 -13.85 6.55 -26.88
N SER A 2 -14.93 6.07 -26.27
CA SER A 2 -14.85 5.26 -25.06
C SER A 2 -14.43 3.84 -25.46
N GLY A 3 -13.45 3.30 -24.76
CA GLY A 3 -12.96 1.93 -24.96
C GLY A 3 -12.78 1.28 -23.59
N SER A 4 -13.00 -0.03 -23.51
CA SER A 4 -12.69 -0.82 -22.32
C SER A 4 -11.37 -1.53 -22.50
N ILE A 5 -10.48 -1.40 -21.52
CA ILE A 5 -9.25 -2.18 -21.43
C ILE A 5 -9.60 -3.45 -20.68
N LYS A 6 -9.30 -4.60 -21.27
CA LYS A 6 -9.49 -5.90 -20.65
C LYS A 6 -8.12 -6.45 -20.25
N TYR A 7 -8.08 -7.12 -19.11
CA TYR A 7 -6.97 -7.94 -18.66
C TYR A 7 -7.55 -9.04 -17.77
N TYR A 8 -6.78 -10.11 -17.56
CA TYR A 8 -7.22 -11.27 -16.80
C TYR A 8 -6.48 -11.32 -15.48
N GLU A 9 -7.22 -11.36 -14.38
CA GLU A 9 -6.59 -11.57 -13.07
C GLU A 9 -5.93 -12.96 -13.03
N GLN A 10 -4.66 -12.99 -12.66
CA GLN A 10 -3.98 -14.24 -12.32
C GLN A 10 -4.53 -14.75 -10.99
N GLN A 11 -4.58 -16.08 -10.83
CA GLN A 11 -4.94 -16.65 -9.53
C GLN A 11 -3.92 -16.22 -8.48
N TYR A 12 -4.38 -15.72 -7.33
CA TYR A 12 -3.55 -15.37 -6.19
C TYR A 12 -4.08 -16.04 -4.92
N THR A 13 -3.19 -16.30 -3.97
CA THR A 13 -3.55 -16.90 -2.69
C THR A 13 -3.95 -15.81 -1.71
N SER A 14 -5.22 -15.79 -1.29
CA SER A 14 -5.69 -14.88 -0.24
C SER A 14 -5.11 -15.27 1.13
N GLY A 15 -5.12 -14.34 2.10
CA GLY A 15 -4.50 -14.56 3.42
C GLY A 15 -4.97 -15.84 4.15
N GLY A 16 -6.25 -16.20 3.99
CA GLY A 16 -6.82 -17.43 4.59
C GLY A 16 -6.63 -18.72 3.77
N GLN A 17 -6.00 -18.64 2.60
CA GLN A 17 -5.83 -19.76 1.66
C GLN A 17 -4.40 -20.31 1.64
N TRP A 18 -3.48 -19.70 2.38
CA TRP A 18 -2.11 -20.19 2.50
C TRP A 18 -2.06 -21.51 3.27
N ASP A 19 -1.28 -22.47 2.75
CA ASP A 19 -0.94 -23.69 3.47
C ASP A 19 -0.31 -23.35 4.82
N GLU A 20 -0.67 -24.06 5.88
CA GLU A 20 -0.29 -23.75 7.26
C GLU A 20 1.23 -23.81 7.52
N TYR A 21 1.99 -24.48 6.65
CA TYR A 21 3.46 -24.54 6.69
C TYR A 21 4.12 -23.70 5.59
N HIS A 22 3.37 -22.86 4.89
CA HIS A 22 3.93 -22.01 3.85
C HIS A 22 4.87 -20.95 4.44
N SER A 23 6.01 -20.71 3.79
CA SER A 23 7.03 -19.74 4.24
C SER A 23 6.55 -18.28 4.24
N VAL A 24 5.33 -17.99 3.77
CA VAL A 24 4.75 -16.64 3.84
C VAL A 24 4.54 -16.21 5.30
N TYR A 25 4.30 -17.17 6.20
CA TYR A 25 4.18 -16.92 7.64
C TYR A 25 5.52 -16.59 8.30
N ASP A 26 6.63 -16.75 7.59
CA ASP A 26 7.93 -16.22 8.02
C ASP A 26 8.02 -14.71 7.78
N SER A 27 7.10 -14.11 7.01
CA SER A 27 7.11 -12.70 6.58
C SER A 27 5.80 -12.00 6.93
N ILE A 28 5.55 -11.84 8.24
CA ILE A 28 4.38 -11.15 8.80
C ILE A 28 4.80 -9.79 9.34
N PHE A 29 4.00 -8.75 9.04
CA PHE A 29 4.19 -7.38 9.52
C PHE A 29 2.98 -6.92 10.33
N ASP A 30 3.26 -6.40 11.52
CA ASP A 30 2.29 -5.78 12.43
C ASP A 30 2.97 -4.68 13.24
N TYR A 31 2.23 -3.96 14.08
CA TYR A 31 2.77 -3.00 15.02
C TYR A 31 3.81 -3.63 15.93
N GLU A 32 4.91 -2.91 16.16
CA GLU A 32 5.92 -3.26 17.17
C GLU A 32 5.29 -3.32 18.57
N ASP A 33 4.46 -2.34 18.89
CA ASP A 33 3.64 -2.32 20.10
C ASP A 33 2.17 -2.01 19.75
N GLU A 34 1.36 -3.06 19.63
CA GLU A 34 -0.06 -2.90 19.32
C GLU A 34 -0.83 -2.15 20.42
N LYS A 35 -0.38 -2.20 21.69
CA LYS A 35 -1.06 -1.55 22.81
C LYS A 35 -0.78 -0.05 22.86
N ASP A 36 0.34 0.39 22.29
CA ASP A 36 0.65 1.81 22.16
C ASP A 36 -0.05 2.39 20.93
N CYS A 37 -1.23 2.98 21.14
CA CYS A 37 -2.00 3.65 20.09
C CYS A 37 -1.28 4.85 19.46
N ALA A 38 -0.17 5.34 20.02
CA ALA A 38 0.62 6.43 19.45
C ALA A 38 1.94 5.97 18.78
N ASN A 39 2.27 4.67 18.80
CA ASN A 39 3.48 4.13 18.15
C ASN A 39 3.16 3.55 16.75
N PRO A 40 3.48 4.26 15.65
CA PRO A 40 3.20 3.78 14.30
C PRO A 40 4.25 2.81 13.75
N ILE A 41 5.25 2.41 14.53
CA ILE A 41 6.32 1.54 14.05
C ILE A 41 5.78 0.14 13.73
N ILE A 42 6.09 -0.32 12.52
CA ILE A 42 5.74 -1.65 12.03
C ILE A 42 6.98 -2.54 12.09
N ALA A 43 6.85 -3.67 12.77
CA ALA A 43 7.89 -4.67 12.91
C ALA A 43 7.63 -5.90 12.04
N HIS A 44 8.71 -6.54 11.62
CA HIS A 44 8.66 -7.90 11.09
C HIS A 44 8.57 -8.86 12.27
N ILE A 45 7.42 -9.51 12.43
CA ILE A 45 7.13 -10.39 13.59
C ILE A 45 7.30 -11.88 13.25
N GLY A 46 7.67 -12.20 12.02
CA GLY A 46 7.90 -13.57 11.57
C GLY A 46 9.30 -14.13 11.95
N PRO A 47 9.47 -15.46 12.02
CA PRO A 47 8.42 -16.47 11.92
C PRO A 47 7.65 -16.58 13.23
N ILE A 48 6.34 -16.37 13.16
CA ILE A 48 5.45 -16.72 14.25
C ILE A 48 5.19 -18.22 14.15
N ARG A 49 6.01 -19.04 14.82
CA ARG A 49 5.65 -20.44 15.11
C ARG A 49 4.58 -20.48 16.21
N LEU A 50 3.50 -19.72 16.07
CA LEU A 50 2.30 -20.05 16.82
C LEU A 50 1.81 -21.38 16.26
N PRO A 51 1.29 -22.30 17.09
CA PRO A 51 0.31 -23.23 16.57
C PRO A 51 -0.82 -22.34 16.07
N ILE A 52 -0.85 -22.11 14.76
CA ILE A 52 -1.91 -21.40 14.07
C ILE A 52 -3.15 -22.28 14.24
N LEU A 53 -3.82 -22.11 15.38
CA LEU A 53 -5.07 -22.77 15.66
C LEU A 53 -6.08 -22.17 14.67
N LYS A 54 -6.43 -22.95 13.65
CA LYS A 54 -7.56 -22.62 12.81
C LYS A 54 -8.82 -22.52 13.68
N PRO A 55 -9.70 -21.54 13.41
CA PRO A 55 -9.59 -20.56 12.34
C PRO A 55 -8.67 -19.41 12.74
N GLN A 56 -7.73 -19.07 11.85
CA GLN A 56 -7.03 -17.78 11.91
C GLN A 56 -8.11 -16.70 12.05
N PRO A 57 -8.12 -15.90 13.12
CA PRO A 57 -8.89 -14.68 13.07
C PRO A 57 -8.33 -13.85 11.90
N HIS A 58 -9.23 -13.22 11.14
CA HIS A 58 -9.00 -12.55 9.85
C HIS A 58 -8.03 -11.35 9.87
N PHE A 59 -7.07 -11.31 10.78
CA PHE A 59 -6.21 -10.18 11.08
C PHE A 59 -5.13 -9.91 10.05
N PHE A 60 -4.79 -10.85 9.17
CA PHE A 60 -3.72 -10.67 8.18
C PHE A 60 -4.20 -10.95 6.77
N GLN A 61 -3.77 -10.10 5.84
CA GLN A 61 -4.06 -10.20 4.42
C GLN A 61 -2.78 -10.35 3.62
N THR A 62 -2.84 -11.15 2.55
CA THR A 62 -1.80 -11.18 1.52
C THR A 62 -1.60 -9.77 1.01
N GLU A 63 -0.38 -9.28 1.13
CA GLU A 63 -0.04 -7.91 0.78
C GLU A 63 0.45 -7.85 -0.67
N HIS A 64 -0.14 -6.93 -1.42
CA HIS A 64 0.32 -6.54 -2.75
C HIS A 64 0.89 -5.12 -2.64
N ILE A 65 2.19 -4.93 -2.86
CA ILE A 65 2.82 -3.61 -2.73
C ILE A 65 2.29 -2.62 -3.76
N ILE A 66 2.07 -3.07 -4.99
CA ILE A 66 1.23 -2.32 -5.93
C ILE A 66 -0.21 -2.72 -5.67
N GLU A 67 -1.01 -1.74 -5.29
CA GLU A 67 -2.45 -1.90 -5.21
C GLU A 67 -3.04 -2.02 -6.61
N PHE A 68 -3.80 -3.09 -6.86
CA PHE A 68 -4.48 -3.35 -8.13
C PHE A 68 -5.31 -2.15 -8.63
N GLN A 69 -5.86 -1.37 -7.70
CA GLN A 69 -6.63 -0.16 -8.01
C GLN A 69 -5.77 0.91 -8.72
N GLY A 70 -4.45 0.90 -8.50
CA GLY A 70 -3.50 1.76 -9.21
C GLY A 70 -3.47 1.54 -10.72
N MET A 71 -3.77 0.33 -11.22
CA MET A 71 -3.79 0.07 -12.66
C MET A 71 -4.86 0.86 -13.41
N ASN A 72 -6.07 0.96 -12.84
CA ASN A 72 -7.15 1.74 -13.45
C ASN A 72 -6.74 3.22 -13.55
N THR A 73 -6.19 3.76 -12.45
CA THR A 73 -5.68 5.13 -12.41
C THR A 73 -4.57 5.34 -13.43
N PHE A 74 -3.61 4.41 -13.54
CA PHE A 74 -2.54 4.46 -14.53
C PHE A 74 -3.07 4.51 -15.96
N PHE A 75 -4.00 3.63 -16.34
CA PHE A 75 -4.57 3.63 -17.68
C PHE A 75 -5.37 4.89 -17.98
N ARG A 76 -6.08 5.44 -16.99
CA ARG A 76 -6.73 6.75 -17.12
C ARG A 76 -5.69 7.82 -17.43
N TYR A 77 -4.58 7.89 -16.69
CA TYR A 77 -3.52 8.87 -16.93
C TYR A 77 -2.87 8.74 -18.31
N LEU A 78 -2.61 7.51 -18.77
CA LEU A 78 -2.11 7.30 -20.13
C LEU A 78 -3.12 7.79 -21.19
N SER A 79 -4.42 7.55 -20.99
CA SER A 79 -5.46 8.02 -21.92
C SER A 79 -5.58 9.56 -21.97
N TYR A 80 -5.40 10.23 -20.83
CA TYR A 80 -5.38 11.69 -20.71
C TYR A 80 -4.03 12.33 -21.03
N ARG A 81 -3.01 11.50 -21.34
CA ARG A 81 -1.63 11.92 -21.64
C ARG A 81 -1.02 12.80 -20.55
N THR A 82 -1.45 12.63 -19.32
CA THR A 82 -1.06 13.49 -18.20
C THR A 82 -0.96 12.59 -16.99
N ILE A 83 0.24 12.30 -16.47
CA ILE A 83 0.42 11.60 -15.18
C ILE A 83 0.49 12.64 -14.06
N VAL A 84 1.32 13.66 -14.27
CA VAL A 84 1.49 14.79 -13.36
C VAL A 84 0.75 16.00 -13.95
N PRO A 85 -0.03 16.76 -13.17
CA PRO A 85 -0.64 18.00 -13.64
C PRO A 85 0.39 18.90 -14.32
N GLY A 86 0.08 19.36 -15.54
CA GLY A 86 0.97 20.20 -16.34
C GLY A 86 2.03 19.46 -17.16
N THR A 87 2.11 18.12 -17.08
CA THR A 87 2.96 17.31 -17.97
C THR A 87 2.13 16.74 -19.13
N THR A 88 2.73 16.67 -20.32
CA THR A 88 2.11 15.99 -21.46
C THR A 88 2.99 14.80 -21.87
N LEU A 89 2.44 13.61 -21.72
CA LEU A 89 3.04 12.38 -22.22
C LEU A 89 2.95 12.31 -23.75
N PRO A 90 3.88 11.58 -24.39
CA PRO A 90 3.70 11.13 -25.76
C PRO A 90 2.34 10.44 -25.95
N VAL A 91 1.79 10.52 -27.16
CA VAL A 91 0.54 9.80 -27.48
C VAL A 91 0.82 8.31 -27.38
N THR A 92 0.24 7.62 -26.39
CA THR A 92 0.16 6.16 -26.45
C THR A 92 -0.88 5.80 -27.51
N PRO A 93 -0.52 5.05 -28.57
CA PRO A 93 -1.46 4.70 -29.63
C PRO A 93 -2.68 3.98 -29.05
N TYR A 94 -3.88 4.32 -29.54
CA TYR A 94 -5.12 3.63 -29.12
C TYR A 94 -5.00 2.10 -29.27
N ASP A 95 -4.32 1.67 -30.33
CA ASP A 95 -4.08 0.26 -30.65
C ASP A 95 -3.18 -0.45 -29.64
N PHE A 96 -2.35 0.28 -28.87
CA PHE A 96 -1.65 -0.34 -27.74
C PHE A 96 -2.67 -0.87 -26.72
N PHE A 97 -3.71 -0.11 -26.36
CA PHE A 97 -4.67 -0.53 -25.35
C PHE A 97 -5.65 -1.59 -25.83
N THR A 98 -6.01 -1.57 -27.12
CA THR A 98 -7.01 -2.48 -27.68
C THR A 98 -6.43 -3.74 -28.31
N LEU A 99 -5.22 -3.67 -28.85
CA LEU A 99 -4.56 -4.77 -29.55
C LEU A 99 -3.27 -5.18 -28.83
N GLY A 100 -2.39 -4.23 -28.53
CA GLY A 100 -1.05 -4.50 -28.00
C GLY A 100 -1.00 -5.04 -26.56
N PHE A 101 -1.87 -4.55 -25.68
CA PHE A 101 -1.79 -4.81 -24.24
C PHE A 101 -2.00 -6.29 -23.88
N ASN A 102 -2.77 -7.01 -24.70
CA ASN A 102 -3.02 -8.45 -24.59
C ASN A 102 -2.38 -9.26 -25.74
N SER A 103 -1.36 -8.70 -26.41
CA SER A 103 -0.63 -9.36 -27.49
C SER A 103 0.84 -9.50 -27.16
N GLU A 104 1.51 -10.45 -27.81
CA GLU A 104 2.96 -10.66 -27.72
C GLU A 104 3.72 -9.52 -28.41
N ILE A 105 3.87 -8.40 -27.72
CA ILE A 105 4.54 -7.20 -28.26
C ILE A 105 5.95 -6.99 -27.69
N ILE A 106 6.30 -7.73 -26.64
CA ILE A 106 7.64 -7.71 -26.05
C ILE A 106 8.45 -8.81 -26.72
N PRO A 107 9.63 -8.53 -27.29
CA PRO A 107 10.46 -9.55 -27.91
C PRO A 107 10.83 -10.67 -26.92
N ALA A 108 10.74 -11.93 -27.34
CA ALA A 108 11.08 -13.10 -26.52
C ALA A 108 12.50 -13.07 -25.91
N ASN A 109 13.42 -12.33 -26.53
CA ASN A 109 14.80 -12.15 -26.07
C ASN A 109 15.02 -10.86 -25.27
N SER A 110 13.95 -10.14 -24.94
CA SER A 110 14.04 -8.89 -24.19
C SER A 110 14.60 -9.13 -22.80
N PRO A 111 15.58 -8.32 -22.32
CA PRO A 111 16.05 -8.40 -20.95
C PRO A 111 14.98 -8.00 -19.93
N LEU A 112 13.86 -7.43 -20.38
CA LEU A 112 12.68 -7.14 -19.54
C LEU A 112 11.88 -8.41 -19.22
N ILE A 113 12.02 -9.46 -20.03
CA ILE A 113 11.56 -10.81 -19.70
C ILE A 113 12.61 -11.41 -18.76
N ILE A 114 12.73 -10.83 -17.57
CA ILE A 114 13.50 -11.45 -16.50
C ILE A 114 12.62 -12.61 -16.04
N PRO A 115 13.05 -13.87 -16.14
CA PRO A 115 12.35 -14.94 -15.46
C PRO A 115 12.29 -14.53 -14.00
N ILE A 116 11.09 -14.36 -13.46
CA ILE A 116 10.93 -14.30 -12.01
C ILE A 116 11.72 -15.51 -11.51
N PRO A 117 12.70 -15.32 -10.61
CA PRO A 117 13.72 -16.34 -10.31
C PRO A 117 13.15 -17.66 -9.74
N TYR A 118 11.83 -17.74 -9.63
CA TYR A 118 11.09 -18.87 -9.12
C TYR A 118 9.94 -19.20 -10.09
N LYS A 119 9.92 -20.47 -10.50
CA LYS A 119 8.84 -21.19 -11.18
C LYS A 119 8.00 -20.30 -12.12
N GLN A 120 8.40 -20.26 -13.40
CA GLN A 120 7.59 -19.65 -14.46
C GLN A 120 6.12 -20.06 -14.29
N ASN A 121 5.25 -19.07 -14.16
CA ASN A 121 3.82 -19.31 -14.24
C ASN A 121 3.55 -19.86 -15.65
N PRO A 122 3.15 -21.15 -15.80
CA PRO A 122 2.97 -21.74 -17.12
C PRO A 122 1.77 -21.14 -17.88
N PHE A 123 0.99 -20.29 -17.20
CA PHE A 123 -0.16 -19.59 -17.74
C PHE A 123 0.11 -18.10 -18.00
N ALA A 124 1.27 -17.56 -17.63
CA ALA A 124 1.65 -16.20 -17.96
C ALA A 124 2.55 -16.19 -19.20
N ASN A 125 2.17 -15.44 -20.21
CA ASN A 125 3.05 -15.17 -21.34
C ASN A 125 3.77 -13.84 -21.10
N GLU A 126 5.04 -13.92 -20.71
CA GLU A 126 5.86 -12.73 -20.42
C GLU A 126 6.10 -11.83 -21.66
N GLN A 127 5.67 -12.22 -22.86
CA GLN A 127 5.65 -11.34 -24.01
C GLN A 127 4.41 -10.43 -24.05
N ILE A 128 3.38 -10.76 -23.26
CA ILE A 128 2.12 -10.04 -23.14
C ILE A 128 2.17 -9.10 -21.93
N PRO A 129 2.07 -7.76 -22.12
CA PRO A 129 2.16 -6.80 -21.02
C PRO A 129 1.17 -7.02 -19.88
N SER A 130 -0.08 -7.39 -20.20
CA SER A 130 -1.10 -7.64 -19.17
C SER A 130 -0.75 -8.84 -18.29
N ASP A 131 -0.31 -9.96 -18.88
CA ASP A 131 0.12 -11.15 -18.13
C ASP A 131 1.32 -10.83 -17.22
N ARG A 132 2.31 -10.08 -17.70
CA ARG A 132 3.47 -9.65 -16.89
C ARG A 132 3.04 -8.85 -15.66
N ILE A 133 2.16 -7.87 -15.85
CA ILE A 133 1.68 -7.05 -14.74
C ILE A 133 0.93 -7.92 -13.75
N MET A 134 0.05 -8.80 -14.23
CA MET A 134 -0.76 -9.65 -13.35
C MET A 134 0.07 -10.72 -12.63
N ASP A 135 1.12 -11.25 -13.24
CA ASP A 135 2.06 -12.17 -12.59
C ASP A 135 2.97 -11.44 -11.58
N ALA A 136 3.38 -10.21 -11.88
CA ALA A 136 4.12 -9.34 -10.97
C ALA A 136 3.29 -8.82 -9.78
N LEU A 137 1.97 -8.61 -9.98
CA LEU A 137 1.03 -8.34 -8.88
C LEU A 137 0.88 -9.56 -7.97
N GLY A 138 1.29 -10.74 -8.44
CA GLY A 138 1.53 -11.91 -7.64
C GLY A 138 0.53 -13.01 -7.97
N SER A 139 1.01 -14.02 -8.68
CA SER A 139 0.28 -15.26 -8.93
C SER A 139 0.56 -16.30 -7.84
N THR A 140 -0.22 -17.38 -7.82
CA THR A 140 0.06 -18.58 -7.01
C THR A 140 1.42 -19.21 -7.33
N TRP A 141 2.03 -18.86 -8.47
CA TRP A 141 3.36 -19.32 -8.89
C TRP A 141 4.47 -18.35 -8.44
N ASN A 142 4.20 -17.05 -8.42
CA ASN A 142 5.07 -16.00 -7.91
C ASN A 142 4.82 -15.68 -6.42
N ASN A 143 4.69 -16.73 -5.61
CA ASN A 143 4.13 -16.62 -4.27
C ASN A 143 5.16 -16.31 -3.15
N ARG A 144 6.45 -16.28 -3.47
CA ARG A 144 7.55 -15.97 -2.52
C ARG A 144 7.78 -14.47 -2.30
N ASN A 145 7.12 -13.63 -3.09
CA ASN A 145 7.20 -12.17 -3.01
C ASN A 145 6.10 -11.55 -2.14
N PHE A 146 5.19 -12.38 -1.63
CA PHE A 146 4.13 -11.93 -0.75
C PHE A 146 4.60 -11.89 0.70
N VAL A 147 4.08 -10.89 1.39
CA VAL A 147 4.15 -10.79 2.84
C VAL A 147 2.72 -10.77 3.38
N LEU A 148 2.56 -11.03 4.67
CA LEU A 148 1.30 -10.83 5.36
C LEU A 148 1.33 -9.50 6.10
N LEU A 149 0.35 -8.65 5.84
CA LEU A 149 0.18 -7.37 6.53
C LEU A 149 -1.15 -7.39 7.28
N ARG A 150 -1.19 -6.78 8.47
CA ARG A 150 -2.43 -6.61 9.22
C ARG A 150 -3.53 -6.02 8.33
N ASP A 151 -4.72 -6.60 8.38
CA ASP A 151 -5.88 -6.26 7.55
C ASP A 151 -6.24 -4.78 7.59
N THR A 152 -6.20 -4.16 8.77
CA THR A 152 -6.47 -2.74 8.98
C THR A 152 -5.40 -1.83 8.37
N LEU A 153 -4.13 -2.25 8.38
CA LEU A 153 -3.03 -1.55 7.71
C LEU A 153 -3.12 -1.70 6.20
N ASN A 154 -3.38 -2.92 5.71
CA ASN A 154 -3.57 -3.21 4.29
C ASN A 154 -4.74 -2.41 3.70
N GLY A 155 -5.88 -2.40 4.40
CA GLY A 155 -7.04 -1.59 4.03
C GLY A 155 -6.77 -0.08 4.04
N MET A 156 -5.96 0.41 4.99
CA MET A 156 -5.55 1.82 5.04
C MET A 156 -4.64 2.19 3.86
N LYS A 157 -3.65 1.34 3.58
CA LYS A 157 -2.74 1.49 2.43
C LYS A 157 -3.50 1.58 1.12
N LYS A 158 -4.46 0.69 0.90
CA LYS A 158 -5.35 0.72 -0.27
C LYS A 158 -6.11 2.04 -0.43
N ARG A 159 -6.60 2.64 0.67
CA ARG A 159 -7.30 3.95 0.62
C ARG A 159 -6.36 5.08 0.25
N LEU A 160 -5.20 5.13 0.89
CA LEU A 160 -4.16 6.13 0.63
C LEU A 160 -3.69 6.06 -0.82
N TRP A 161 -3.45 4.85 -1.34
CA TRP A 161 -3.06 4.63 -2.73
C TRP A 161 -4.12 5.06 -3.74
N ALA A 162 -5.40 4.88 -3.41
CA ALA A 162 -6.51 5.33 -4.26
C ALA A 162 -6.76 6.86 -4.18
N GLY A 163 -6.02 7.59 -3.34
CA GLY A 163 -6.28 9.00 -3.07
C GLY A 163 -7.62 9.24 -2.34
N HIS A 164 -8.17 8.21 -1.69
CA HIS A 164 -9.38 8.33 -0.90
C HIS A 164 -9.06 8.86 0.50
N LEU A 165 -10.06 9.47 1.15
CA LEU A 165 -9.95 9.82 2.56
C LEU A 165 -9.64 8.56 3.41
N PRO A 166 -8.60 8.60 4.26
CA PRO A 166 -8.27 7.51 5.17
C PRO A 166 -9.48 7.07 6.01
N VAL A 167 -10.12 8.06 6.62
CA VAL A 167 -11.36 7.95 7.40
C VAL A 167 -12.24 9.14 7.03
N ALA A 168 -13.57 8.94 7.01
CA ALA A 168 -14.51 10.02 6.74
C ALA A 168 -14.47 11.06 7.89
N ASP A 169 -14.59 12.33 7.56
CA ASP A 169 -14.43 13.43 8.53
C ASP A 169 -15.45 13.33 9.68
N GLU A 170 -16.71 13.02 9.38
CA GLU A 170 -17.74 12.81 10.40
C GLU A 170 -17.37 11.70 11.40
N LYS A 171 -16.75 10.62 10.90
CA LYS A 171 -16.31 9.50 11.74
C LYS A 171 -15.08 9.86 12.58
N MET A 172 -14.19 10.69 12.04
CA MET A 172 -13.06 11.19 12.81
C MET A 172 -13.51 12.16 13.90
N GLN A 173 -14.42 13.08 13.59
CA GLN A 173 -14.97 14.01 14.59
C GLN A 173 -15.69 13.27 15.70
N ASP A 174 -16.51 12.27 15.36
CA ASP A 174 -17.17 11.41 16.35
C ASP A 174 -16.15 10.72 17.26
N ALA A 175 -15.07 10.19 16.69
CA ALA A 175 -13.99 9.58 17.47
C ALA A 175 -13.26 10.61 18.38
N VAL A 176 -12.93 11.80 17.88
CA VAL A 176 -12.32 12.88 18.71
C VAL A 176 -13.18 13.16 19.94
N ASN A 177 -14.50 13.24 19.74
CA ASN A 177 -15.45 13.60 20.78
C ASN A 177 -15.71 12.46 21.77
N THR A 178 -15.80 11.22 21.30
CA THR A 178 -16.37 10.10 22.08
C THR A 178 -15.39 8.98 22.40
N ASP A 179 -14.35 8.79 21.58
CA ASP A 179 -13.35 7.73 21.74
C ASP A 179 -12.00 8.21 21.17
N PRO A 180 -11.23 9.01 21.94
CA PRO A 180 -9.96 9.53 21.47
C PRO A 180 -8.95 8.44 21.15
N SER A 181 -9.07 7.26 21.77
CA SER A 181 -8.21 6.11 21.46
C SER A 181 -8.39 5.65 20.02
N THR A 182 -9.64 5.64 19.54
CA THR A 182 -9.95 5.36 18.14
C THR A 182 -9.42 6.45 17.20
N ALA A 183 -9.57 7.74 17.56
CA ALA A 183 -9.05 8.85 16.75
C ALA A 183 -7.52 8.77 16.60
N VAL A 184 -6.80 8.63 17.72
CA VAL A 184 -5.35 8.45 17.77
C VAL A 184 -4.93 7.22 16.96
N SER A 185 -5.65 6.10 17.07
CA SER A 185 -5.37 4.88 16.30
C SER A 185 -5.54 5.06 14.78
N TYR A 186 -6.48 5.89 14.32
CA TYR A 186 -6.63 6.19 12.90
C TYR A 186 -5.46 7.01 12.35
N ILE A 187 -5.00 8.00 13.12
CA ILE A 187 -3.81 8.80 12.77
C ILE A 187 -2.57 7.90 12.76
N ARG A 188 -2.38 7.06 13.80
CA ARG A 188 -1.32 6.04 13.87
C ARG A 188 -1.29 5.18 12.62
N ARG A 189 -2.44 4.62 12.20
CA ARG A 189 -2.55 3.76 11.01
C ARG A 189 -2.07 4.44 9.74
N VAL A 190 -2.41 5.72 9.54
CA VAL A 190 -2.00 6.47 8.35
C VAL A 190 -0.48 6.65 8.30
N ILE A 191 0.12 7.03 9.42
CA ILE A 191 1.58 7.20 9.54
C ILE A 191 2.28 5.84 9.40
N ALA A 192 1.74 4.80 10.04
CA ALA A 192 2.28 3.45 10.02
C ALA A 192 2.36 2.84 8.61
N VAL A 193 1.41 3.15 7.73
CA VAL A 193 1.48 2.72 6.32
C VAL A 193 2.72 3.28 5.62
N ILE A 194 3.09 4.55 5.88
CA ILE A 194 4.28 5.15 5.26
C ILE A 194 5.55 4.53 5.84
N HIS A 195 5.63 4.33 7.15
CA HIS A 195 6.75 3.61 7.78
C HIS A 195 6.88 2.17 7.27
N TYR A 196 5.77 1.46 7.12
CA TYR A 196 5.74 0.12 6.55
C TYR A 196 6.33 0.11 5.14
N LEU A 197 5.87 1.00 4.27
CA LEU A 197 6.36 1.06 2.89
C LEU A 197 7.83 1.47 2.77
N ASN A 198 8.32 2.26 3.72
CA ASN A 198 9.73 2.64 3.84
C ASN A 198 10.62 1.55 4.45
N SER A 199 10.05 0.49 5.04
CA SER A 199 10.83 -0.59 5.61
C SER A 199 11.67 -1.27 4.52
N PRO A 200 12.94 -1.62 4.77
CA PRO A 200 13.75 -2.32 3.78
C PRO A 200 13.31 -3.78 3.57
N ILE A 201 12.46 -4.32 4.46
CA ILE A 201 12.02 -5.73 4.47
C ILE A 201 10.60 -5.88 3.92
N ALA A 202 9.71 -4.91 4.17
CA ALA A 202 8.33 -4.90 3.66
C ALA A 202 8.23 -5.02 2.13
N PRO A 203 9.22 -4.54 1.33
CA PRO A 203 9.29 -4.73 -0.10
C PRO A 203 9.46 -6.17 -0.59
N GLY A 204 9.84 -7.11 0.28
CA GLY A 204 10.23 -8.45 -0.14
C GLY A 204 11.53 -8.45 -0.98
N PRO A 205 12.24 -9.59 -1.03
CA PRO A 205 13.50 -9.69 -1.76
C PRO A 205 13.24 -9.86 -3.26
N ASN A 206 13.74 -8.93 -4.08
CA ASN A 206 13.76 -8.93 -5.57
C ASN A 206 12.53 -8.32 -6.27
N ARG A 207 12.58 -7.00 -6.49
CA ARG A 207 11.61 -6.27 -7.33
C ARG A 207 12.25 -5.41 -8.41
N ASN A 208 13.23 -5.94 -9.14
CA ASN A 208 13.68 -5.33 -10.40
C ASN A 208 12.64 -5.57 -11.51
N VAL A 209 11.39 -5.15 -11.30
CA VAL A 209 10.32 -5.30 -12.29
C VAL A 209 10.26 -4.01 -13.10
N ILE A 210 10.99 -3.97 -14.21
CA ILE A 210 10.90 -2.88 -15.17
C ILE A 210 9.64 -3.12 -16.02
N LEU A 211 8.57 -2.38 -15.69
CA LEU A 211 7.30 -2.39 -16.43
C LEU A 211 7.35 -1.41 -17.61
N SER A 212 7.57 -0.12 -17.33
CA SER A 212 7.85 0.93 -18.32
C SER A 212 8.23 2.26 -17.64
N ASP A 213 8.95 3.14 -18.32
CA ASP A 213 9.27 4.48 -17.81
C ASP A 213 8.04 5.31 -17.42
N SER A 214 6.89 5.06 -18.07
CA SER A 214 5.63 5.74 -17.74
C SER A 214 5.01 5.18 -16.47
N TRP A 215 5.19 3.88 -16.21
CA TRP A 215 4.77 3.25 -14.96
C TRP A 215 5.58 3.79 -13.78
N ASP A 216 6.89 3.89 -13.91
CA ASP A 216 7.77 4.39 -12.86
C ASP A 216 7.45 5.84 -12.49
N LYS A 217 7.21 6.70 -13.51
CA LYS A 217 6.73 8.07 -13.30
C LYS A 217 5.37 8.13 -12.61
N PHE A 218 4.47 7.20 -12.93
CA PHE A 218 3.17 7.10 -12.29
C PHE A 218 3.30 6.70 -10.82
N ILE A 219 4.11 5.68 -10.52
CA ILE A 219 4.34 5.23 -9.14
C ILE A 219 4.99 6.34 -8.32
N ALA A 220 6.02 7.01 -8.84
CA ALA A 220 6.65 8.14 -8.16
C ALA A 220 5.65 9.28 -7.86
N TYR A 221 4.76 9.60 -8.81
CA TYR A 221 3.70 10.58 -8.59
C TYR A 221 2.69 10.11 -7.54
N GLN A 222 2.21 8.86 -7.62
CA GLN A 222 1.26 8.31 -6.64
C GLN A 222 1.85 8.27 -5.24
N MET A 223 3.13 7.93 -5.09
CA MET A 223 3.82 7.94 -3.81
C MET A 223 3.85 9.35 -3.20
N GLN A 224 4.07 10.39 -4.01
CA GLN A 224 4.00 11.78 -3.55
C GLN A 224 2.58 12.18 -3.13
N GLU A 225 1.56 11.82 -3.91
CA GLU A 225 0.17 12.12 -3.57
C GLU A 225 -0.29 11.39 -2.31
N MET A 226 0.14 10.14 -2.14
CA MET A 226 -0.08 9.35 -0.95
C MET A 226 0.57 9.98 0.28
N LEU A 227 1.82 10.43 0.19
CA LEU A 227 2.51 11.13 1.28
C LEU A 227 1.80 12.45 1.63
N ARG A 228 1.39 13.23 0.61
CA ARG A 228 0.63 14.48 0.81
C ARG A 228 -0.71 14.24 1.48
N GLY A 229 -1.45 13.23 1.03
CA GLY A 229 -2.73 12.83 1.59
C GLY A 229 -2.62 12.37 3.04
N ALA A 230 -1.61 11.52 3.32
CA ALA A 230 -1.30 11.06 4.68
C ALA A 230 -0.96 12.23 5.60
N ASN A 231 -0.07 13.14 5.18
CA ASN A 231 0.32 14.30 5.96
C ASN A 231 -0.85 15.23 6.24
N LYS A 232 -1.65 15.56 5.20
CA LYS A 232 -2.82 16.43 5.35
C LYS A 232 -3.81 15.83 6.35
N PHE A 233 -4.09 14.54 6.24
CA PHE A 233 -4.99 13.87 7.18
C PHE A 233 -4.43 13.91 8.60
N ALA A 234 -3.17 13.52 8.80
CA ALA A 234 -2.55 13.49 10.12
C ALA A 234 -2.49 14.88 10.75
N SER A 235 -2.03 15.91 10.04
CA SER A 235 -1.93 17.27 10.58
C SER A 235 -3.30 17.81 11.00
N THR A 236 -4.33 17.66 10.16
CA THR A 236 -5.68 18.15 10.48
C THR A 236 -6.24 17.52 11.75
N TRP A 237 -6.13 16.20 11.91
CA TRP A 237 -6.72 15.55 13.08
C TRP A 237 -5.86 15.61 14.34
N LEU A 238 -4.55 15.83 14.20
CA LEU A 238 -3.68 16.17 15.34
C LEU A 238 -4.01 17.57 15.88
N GLU A 239 -4.18 18.56 14.99
CA GLU A 239 -4.60 19.92 15.37
C GLU A 239 -5.97 19.91 16.06
N GLU A 240 -6.93 19.13 15.54
CA GLU A 240 -8.26 19.00 16.14
C GLU A 240 -8.21 18.34 17.53
N LEU A 241 -7.44 17.26 17.70
CA LEU A 241 -7.24 16.62 19.01
C LEU A 241 -6.58 17.58 20.01
N GLU A 242 -5.57 18.34 19.57
CA GLU A 242 -4.91 19.33 20.42
C GLU A 242 -5.89 20.43 20.85
N PHE A 243 -6.65 20.98 19.91
CA PHE A 243 -7.64 22.03 20.16
C PHE A 243 -8.69 21.57 21.17
N GLU A 244 -9.35 20.44 20.89
CA GLU A 244 -10.44 19.92 21.73
C GLU A 244 -9.93 19.56 23.13
N TYR A 245 -8.83 18.82 23.26
CA TYR A 245 -8.35 18.34 24.57
C TYR A 245 -7.62 19.41 25.37
N SER A 246 -7.07 20.45 24.74
CA SER A 246 -6.51 21.60 25.47
C SER A 246 -7.59 22.40 26.21
N ALA A 247 -8.80 22.46 25.64
CA ALA A 247 -9.93 23.16 26.24
C ALA A 247 -10.62 22.40 27.39
N ARG A 248 -10.39 21.08 27.50
CA ARG A 248 -10.99 20.24 28.54
C ARG A 248 -10.40 20.53 29.93
N PRO A 249 -11.16 20.32 31.02
CA PRO A 249 -10.63 20.49 32.37
C PRO A 249 -9.54 19.45 32.68
N ASP A 250 -8.62 19.77 33.58
CA ASP A 250 -7.54 18.85 33.97
C ASP A 250 -8.03 17.60 34.71
N SER A 251 -9.30 17.58 35.13
CA SER A 251 -9.98 16.40 35.67
C SER A 251 -10.43 15.40 34.60
N ASP A 252 -10.38 15.76 33.32
CA ASP A 252 -10.66 14.82 32.24
C ASP A 252 -9.56 13.73 32.23
N PRO A 253 -9.93 12.44 32.36
CA PRO A 253 -8.97 11.35 32.48
C PRO A 253 -8.16 11.13 31.20
N ASP A 254 -8.66 11.53 30.04
CA ASP A 254 -8.04 11.28 28.74
C ASP A 254 -7.12 12.42 28.31
N LYS A 255 -7.35 13.65 28.80
CA LYS A 255 -6.61 14.87 28.40
C LYS A 255 -5.09 14.69 28.36
N ALA A 256 -4.49 14.26 29.46
CA ALA A 256 -3.04 14.14 29.55
C ALA A 256 -2.47 13.09 28.59
N TRP A 257 -3.22 12.02 28.34
CA TRP A 257 -2.83 10.95 27.43
C TRP A 257 -2.99 11.37 25.96
N VAL A 258 -4.09 12.03 25.60
CA VAL A 258 -4.33 12.53 24.25
C VAL A 258 -3.28 13.54 23.83
N LEU A 259 -3.03 14.57 24.67
CA LEU A 259 -2.06 15.61 24.34
C LEU A 259 -0.64 15.04 24.19
N ARG A 260 -0.28 14.03 24.97
CA ARG A 260 0.99 13.30 24.78
C ARG A 260 1.01 12.54 23.46
N SER A 261 -0.08 11.86 23.12
CA SER A 261 -0.20 11.08 21.89
C SER A 261 -0.13 11.98 20.65
N VAL A 262 -0.68 13.19 20.73
CA VAL A 262 -0.58 14.22 19.68
C VAL A 262 0.89 14.58 19.43
N ILE A 263 1.65 14.89 20.49
CA ILE A 263 3.08 15.23 20.36
C ILE A 263 3.85 14.08 19.72
N THR A 264 3.67 12.86 20.23
CA THR A 264 4.34 11.66 19.71
C THR A 264 4.03 11.43 18.23
N LEU A 265 2.76 11.50 17.84
CA LEU A 265 2.36 11.26 16.45
C LEU A 265 2.76 12.41 15.52
N ASP A 266 2.83 13.66 16.01
CA ASP A 266 3.38 14.76 15.22
C ASP A 266 4.87 14.57 14.95
N ASP A 267 5.65 14.12 15.94
CA ASP A 267 7.06 13.79 15.74
C ASP A 267 7.24 12.73 14.63
N PHE A 268 6.43 11.66 14.65
CA PHE A 268 6.44 10.66 13.57
C PHE A 268 5.96 11.22 12.23
N ARG A 269 4.94 12.09 12.22
CA ARG A 269 4.47 12.76 10.99
C ARG A 269 5.57 13.64 10.38
N GLN A 270 6.30 14.37 11.21
CA GLN A 270 7.41 15.21 10.75
C GLN A 270 8.56 14.35 10.21
N ASP A 271 8.89 13.23 10.88
CA ASP A 271 9.88 12.28 10.38
C ASP A 271 9.46 11.65 9.04
N MET A 272 8.19 11.25 8.93
CA MET A 272 7.57 10.77 7.69
C MET A 272 7.73 11.78 6.55
N MET A 273 7.49 13.07 6.81
CA MET A 273 7.66 14.13 5.80
C MET A 273 9.12 14.41 5.44
N ARG A 274 10.03 14.29 6.42
CA ARG A 274 11.46 14.49 6.22
C ARG A 274 12.07 13.36 5.40
N THR A 275 11.71 12.11 5.70
CA THR A 275 12.20 10.91 5.02
C THR A 275 11.57 10.76 3.63
N GLY A 276 10.33 11.22 3.48
CA GLY A 276 9.53 10.98 2.29
C GLY A 276 9.05 9.53 2.23
N LEU A 277 8.51 9.15 1.07
CA LEU A 277 8.09 7.77 0.79
C LEU A 277 9.05 7.16 -0.23
N GLN A 278 9.71 6.08 0.14
CA GLN A 278 10.67 5.31 -0.65
C GLN A 278 10.27 3.83 -0.57
N VAL A 279 9.70 3.29 -1.63
CA VAL A 279 9.33 1.87 -1.70
C VAL A 279 10.46 1.13 -2.40
N ALA A 280 11.13 0.18 -1.75
CA ALA A 280 12.24 -0.51 -2.40
C ALA A 280 11.80 -1.24 -3.68
N GLY A 281 12.59 -1.09 -4.74
CA GLY A 281 12.25 -1.57 -6.08
C GLY A 281 11.52 -0.55 -6.97
N TYR A 282 11.17 0.63 -6.44
CA TYR A 282 10.67 1.77 -7.22
C TYR A 282 11.60 2.98 -7.09
N PRO A 283 11.72 3.80 -8.14
CA PRO A 283 12.55 5.01 -8.14
C PRO A 283 12.02 6.14 -7.26
#